data_AF-A0A0N1D3A7-F1
#
_entry.id   AF-A0A0N1D3A7-F1
#
_cell.length_a   1.000
_cell.length_b   1.000
_cell.length_c   1.000
_cell.angle_alpha   90.00
_cell.angle_beta   90.00
_cell.angle_gamma   90.00
#
_symmetry.space_group_name_H-M   'P 1'
#
loop_
_entity.id
_entity.type
_entity.pdbx_description
1 polymer ?
#
loop_
_entity_poly.entity_id
_entity_poly.type
_entity_poly.pdbx_seq_one_letter_code
_entity_poly.pdbx_strand_id
1 'polypeptide(L)'
;MPAGQRVVELADDPRFVEQMVDLGTRIARVEVTARAQSDALDHGAWHRSTLRAALPDRATEIDGLYDEIDRRRASSASDALVVIHGDLHLEQLFVHPSEPWRVTGLLDVDTAGLGHPARDAAALVAHLVVTGQWHRGDGGGAAARACEGGLFLQSVSYGGWPCGAVS
;
A
#
# COMPACT_ATOMS: atom_id res chain seq x y z
N MET A 1 -14.88 13.66 -1.01
CA MET A 1 -14.06 14.16 0.13
C MET A 1 -12.87 13.22 0.34
N PRO A 2 -11.72 13.67 0.86
CA PRO A 2 -10.55 12.81 1.03
C PRO A 2 -10.84 11.59 1.91
N ALA A 3 -10.38 10.40 1.52
CA ALA A 3 -10.67 9.16 2.24
C ALA A 3 -10.01 9.14 3.62
N GLY A 4 -8.80 9.70 3.76
CA GLY A 4 -8.09 9.79 5.03
C GLY A 4 -8.87 10.50 6.13
N GLN A 5 -9.69 11.50 5.78
CA GLN A 5 -10.57 12.20 6.72
C GLN A 5 -11.72 11.33 7.26
N ARG A 6 -11.97 10.16 6.67
CA ARG A 6 -13.04 9.22 7.06
C ARG A 6 -12.48 7.88 7.51
N VAL A 7 -11.18 7.78 7.85
CA VAL A 7 -10.51 6.52 8.16
C VAL A 7 -11.22 5.69 9.24
N VAL A 8 -11.79 6.34 10.26
CA VAL A 8 -12.55 5.65 11.33
C VAL A 8 -13.80 4.96 10.82
N GLU A 9 -14.48 5.54 9.83
CA GLU A 9 -15.68 4.95 9.24
C GLU A 9 -15.36 3.89 8.19
N LEU A 10 -14.17 3.96 7.61
CA LEU A 10 -13.71 3.04 6.56
C LEU A 10 -13.03 1.79 7.11
N ALA A 11 -12.38 1.87 8.27
CA ALA A 11 -11.45 0.85 8.78
C ALA A 11 -12.04 -0.56 8.91
N ASP A 12 -13.35 -0.66 9.15
CA ASP A 12 -14.06 -1.93 9.32
C ASP A 12 -15.19 -2.11 8.28
N ASP A 13 -15.29 -1.26 7.25
CA ASP A 13 -16.34 -1.41 6.22
C ASP A 13 -15.86 -2.35 5.10
N PRO A 14 -16.38 -3.60 5.00
CA PRO A 14 -15.95 -4.55 3.98
C PRO A 14 -16.20 -4.05 2.55
N ARG A 15 -17.20 -3.17 2.34
CA ARG A 15 -17.49 -2.60 1.02
C ARG A 15 -16.37 -1.69 0.54
N PHE A 16 -15.67 -1.02 1.47
CA PHE A 16 -14.53 -0.18 1.09
C PHE A 16 -13.37 -1.03 0.59
N VAL A 17 -13.12 -2.19 1.20
CA VAL A 17 -12.09 -3.14 0.73
C VAL A 17 -12.42 -3.66 -0.65
N GLU A 18 -13.67 -4.04 -0.87
CA GLU A 18 -14.15 -4.46 -2.18
C GLU A 18 -13.92 -3.36 -3.21
N GLN A 19 -14.20 -2.10 -2.87
CA GLN A 19 -13.91 -0.96 -3.75
C GLN A 19 -12.40 -0.79 -4.02
N MET A 20 -11.52 -1.06 -3.04
CA MET A 20 -10.07 -0.99 -3.24
C MET A 20 -9.56 -2.11 -4.16
N VAL A 21 -10.07 -3.33 -3.99
CA VAL A 21 -9.79 -4.47 -4.88
C VAL A 21 -10.25 -4.17 -6.32
N ASP A 22 -11.47 -3.67 -6.45
CA ASP A 22 -12.07 -3.26 -7.71
C ASP A 22 -11.24 -2.17 -8.39
N LEU A 23 -10.79 -1.17 -7.61
CA LEU A 23 -9.96 -0.08 -8.11
C LEU A 23 -8.64 -0.62 -8.65
N GLY A 24 -7.93 -1.46 -7.90
CA GLY A 24 -6.69 -2.10 -8.36
C GLY A 24 -6.90 -2.91 -9.64
N THR A 25 -8.00 -3.65 -9.74
CA THR A 25 -8.37 -4.40 -10.95
C THR A 25 -8.62 -3.48 -12.15
N ARG A 26 -9.26 -2.31 -11.94
CA ARG A 26 -9.49 -1.33 -13.00
C ARG A 26 -8.18 -0.66 -13.45
N ILE A 27 -7.31 -0.30 -12.51
CA ILE A 27 -5.98 0.28 -12.79
C ILE A 27 -5.16 -0.70 -13.64
N ALA A 28 -5.12 -1.99 -13.25
CA ALA A 28 -4.37 -3.02 -13.96
C ALA A 28 -4.81 -3.25 -15.43
N ARG A 29 -6.01 -2.79 -15.81
CA ARG A 29 -6.55 -2.89 -17.18
C ARG A 29 -6.29 -1.66 -18.04
N VAL A 30 -5.76 -0.58 -17.48
CA VAL A 30 -5.42 0.61 -18.25
C VAL A 30 -4.26 0.27 -19.18
N GLU A 31 -4.34 0.72 -20.44
CA GLU A 31 -3.26 0.51 -21.40
C GLU A 31 -2.15 1.53 -21.15
N VAL A 32 -1.10 1.11 -20.44
CA VAL A 32 0.13 1.88 -20.23
C VAL A 32 1.33 0.98 -20.51
N THR A 33 2.29 1.47 -21.29
CA THR A 33 3.53 0.75 -21.62
C THR A 33 4.75 1.28 -20.87
N ALA A 34 4.67 2.49 -20.32
CA ALA A 34 5.72 3.07 -19.50
C ALA A 34 5.85 2.32 -18.16
N ARG A 35 7.07 2.27 -17.62
CA ARG A 35 7.33 1.78 -16.26
C ARG A 35 6.71 2.75 -15.25
N ALA A 36 6.17 2.20 -14.16
CA ALA A 36 5.83 3.02 -13.00
C ALA A 36 7.08 3.71 -12.47
N GLN A 37 6.90 4.80 -11.73
CA GLN A 37 8.00 5.45 -11.03
C GLN A 37 8.69 4.45 -10.09
N SER A 38 10.02 4.50 -10.05
CA SER A 38 10.82 3.62 -9.21
C SER A 38 10.55 3.86 -7.73
N ASP A 39 10.63 2.79 -6.94
CA ASP A 39 10.08 2.77 -5.59
C ASP A 39 11.07 2.27 -4.53
N ALA A 40 10.57 2.06 -3.30
CA ALA A 40 11.35 1.55 -2.20
C ALA A 40 11.96 0.15 -2.46
N LEU A 41 11.30 -0.71 -3.25
CA LEU A 41 11.86 -1.99 -3.62
C LEU A 41 13.02 -1.78 -4.59
N ASP A 42 12.90 -0.90 -5.57
CA ASP A 42 13.96 -0.58 -6.52
C ASP A 42 15.20 0.06 -5.86
N HIS A 43 15.01 0.69 -4.69
CA HIS A 43 16.07 1.35 -3.92
C HIS A 43 16.40 0.63 -2.60
N GLY A 44 16.06 -0.66 -2.47
CA GLY A 44 16.21 -1.40 -1.21
C GLY A 44 17.63 -1.35 -0.62
N ALA A 45 18.66 -1.52 -1.45
CA ALA A 45 20.06 -1.43 -1.02
C ALA A 45 20.42 -0.04 -0.47
N TRP A 46 19.92 1.02 -1.09
CA TRP A 46 20.10 2.39 -0.61
C TRP A 46 19.40 2.61 0.72
N HIS A 47 18.12 2.22 0.85
CA HIS A 47 17.38 2.33 2.11
C HIS A 47 18.03 1.53 3.25
N ARG A 48 18.48 0.31 2.98
CA ARG A 48 19.23 -0.53 3.93
C ARG A 48 20.46 0.22 4.45
N SER A 49 21.26 0.76 3.54
CA SER A 49 22.48 1.51 3.90
C SER A 49 22.18 2.76 4.74
N THR A 50 21.14 3.51 4.37
CA THR A 50 20.71 4.73 5.06
C THR A 50 20.20 4.43 6.46
N LEU A 51 19.33 3.43 6.61
CA LEU A 51 18.80 3.02 7.92
C LEU A 51 19.91 2.49 8.83
N ARG A 52 20.82 1.68 8.30
CA ARG A 52 21.96 1.16 9.05
C ARG A 52 22.89 2.28 9.53
N ALA A 53 23.11 3.30 8.70
CA ALA A 53 23.90 4.47 9.10
C ALA A 53 23.20 5.32 10.18
N ALA A 54 21.88 5.49 10.07
CA ALA A 54 21.10 6.28 11.02
C ALA A 54 20.86 5.57 12.37
N LEU A 55 20.78 4.23 12.36
CA LEU A 55 20.43 3.40 13.51
C LEU A 55 21.46 2.27 13.70
N PRO A 56 22.73 2.59 14.04
CA PRO A 56 23.80 1.60 14.08
C PRO A 56 23.54 0.46 15.09
N ASP A 57 22.89 0.77 16.22
CA ASP A 57 22.53 -0.22 17.25
C ASP A 57 21.48 -1.24 16.77
N ARG A 58 20.83 -0.98 15.63
CA ARG A 58 19.82 -1.82 14.99
C ARG A 58 20.29 -2.46 13.69
N ALA A 59 21.59 -2.35 13.35
CA ALA A 59 22.13 -2.81 12.07
C ALA A 59 21.77 -4.27 11.75
N THR A 60 21.94 -5.18 12.71
CA THR A 60 21.60 -6.61 12.52
C THR A 60 20.12 -6.84 12.25
N GLU A 61 19.24 -6.10 12.93
CA GLU A 61 17.78 -6.20 12.77
C GLU A 61 17.36 -5.67 11.39
N ILE A 62 17.93 -4.52 10.98
CA ILE A 62 17.74 -3.94 9.64
C ILE A 62 18.23 -4.90 8.57
N ASP A 63 19.43 -5.46 8.72
CA ASP A 63 20.01 -6.39 7.76
C ASP A 63 19.12 -7.64 7.60
N GLY A 64 18.65 -8.23 8.70
CA GLY A 64 17.73 -9.37 8.65
C GLY A 64 16.38 -9.04 8.01
N LEU A 65 15.84 -7.83 8.23
CA LEU A 65 14.61 -7.37 7.58
C LEU A 65 14.78 -7.25 6.06
N TYR A 66 15.87 -6.65 5.58
CA TYR A 66 16.11 -6.54 4.15
C TYR A 66 16.39 -7.89 3.49
N ASP A 67 17.09 -8.80 4.18
CA ASP A 67 17.28 -10.16 3.69
C ASP A 67 15.94 -10.91 3.53
N GLU A 68 14.98 -10.68 4.42
CA GLU A 68 13.61 -11.19 4.30
C GLU A 68 12.86 -10.59 3.10
N ILE A 69 12.95 -9.27 2.93
CA ILE A 69 12.32 -8.56 1.79
C ILE A 69 12.88 -9.08 0.47
N ASP A 70 14.20 -9.19 0.34
CA ASP A 70 14.86 -9.65 -0.88
C ASP A 70 14.48 -11.10 -1.22
N ARG A 71 14.40 -11.97 -0.20
CA ARG A 71 13.98 -13.36 -0.39
C ARG A 71 12.54 -13.47 -0.90
N ARG A 72 11.61 -12.69 -0.33
CA ARG A 72 10.20 -12.66 -0.80
C ARG A 72 10.07 -12.04 -2.19
N ARG A 73 10.86 -11.02 -2.48
CA ARG A 73 10.89 -10.41 -3.82
C ARG A 73 11.37 -11.41 -4.86
N ALA A 74 12.40 -12.20 -4.56
CA ALA A 74 12.92 -13.23 -5.46
C ALA A 74 11.85 -14.28 -5.82
N SER A 75 10.98 -14.66 -4.89
CA SER A 75 9.86 -15.59 -5.17
C SER A 75 8.76 -15.00 -6.06
N SER A 76 8.62 -13.67 -6.13
CA SER A 76 7.62 -12.97 -6.96
C SER A 76 8.24 -12.35 -8.23
N ALA A 77 9.50 -12.64 -8.53
CA ALA A 77 10.20 -12.05 -9.67
C ALA A 77 9.64 -12.51 -11.03
N SER A 78 8.95 -13.65 -11.07
CA SER A 78 8.29 -14.18 -12.27
C SER A 78 6.90 -13.59 -12.51
N ASP A 79 6.35 -12.82 -11.57
CA ASP A 79 5.01 -12.27 -11.71
C ASP A 79 4.96 -11.28 -12.88
N ALA A 80 3.97 -11.43 -13.74
CA ALA A 80 3.73 -10.49 -14.82
C ALA A 80 3.45 -9.11 -14.22
N LEU A 81 4.15 -8.11 -14.76
CA LEU A 81 3.95 -6.72 -14.37
C LEU A 81 2.57 -6.27 -14.85
N VAL A 82 1.90 -5.49 -14.02
CA VAL A 82 0.60 -4.89 -14.32
C VAL A 82 0.70 -3.39 -14.19
N VAL A 83 -0.27 -2.67 -14.75
CA VAL A 83 -0.38 -1.24 -14.47
C VAL A 83 -0.78 -1.06 -13.01
N ILE A 84 -0.03 -0.23 -12.30
CA ILE A 84 -0.25 0.14 -10.91
C ILE A 84 -0.35 1.66 -10.79
N HIS A 85 -0.90 2.14 -9.68
CA HIS A 85 -0.87 3.54 -9.32
C HIS A 85 0.55 4.01 -9.00
N GLY A 86 1.33 3.21 -8.26
CA GLY A 86 2.71 3.53 -7.88
C GLY A 86 2.84 4.09 -6.46
N ASP A 87 1.89 4.94 -6.05
CA ASP A 87 1.80 5.50 -4.69
C ASP A 87 0.36 5.49 -4.12
N LEU A 88 -0.32 4.34 -4.16
CA LEU A 88 -1.72 4.27 -3.72
C LEU A 88 -1.84 4.33 -2.18
N HIS A 89 -2.38 5.43 -1.64
CA HIS A 89 -2.74 5.56 -0.23
C HIS A 89 -4.04 6.38 -0.03
N LEU A 90 -4.58 6.43 1.19
CA LEU A 90 -5.90 7.05 1.46
C LEU A 90 -6.00 8.53 1.07
N GLU A 91 -4.91 9.28 1.12
CA GLU A 91 -4.92 10.69 0.73
C GLU A 91 -4.99 10.89 -0.80
N GLN A 92 -4.72 9.83 -1.57
CA GLN A 92 -4.88 9.83 -3.04
C GLN A 92 -6.31 9.50 -3.48
N LEU A 93 -7.23 9.29 -2.52
CA LEU A 93 -8.59 8.82 -2.80
C LEU A 93 -9.62 9.86 -2.39
N PHE A 94 -10.58 10.10 -3.29
CA PHE A 94 -11.82 10.77 -2.95
C PHE A 94 -12.94 9.75 -2.76
N VAL A 95 -13.68 9.86 -1.67
CA VAL A 95 -14.88 9.06 -1.39
C VAL A 95 -16.16 9.89 -1.41
N HIS A 96 -17.29 9.22 -1.62
CA HIS A 96 -18.60 9.85 -1.62
C HIS A 96 -18.96 10.41 -0.23
N PRO A 97 -19.46 11.65 -0.10
CA PRO A 97 -19.73 12.26 1.21
C PRO A 97 -20.71 11.50 2.10
N SER A 98 -21.76 10.94 1.49
CA SER A 98 -22.86 10.23 2.18
C SER A 98 -22.65 8.72 2.21
N GLU A 99 -21.73 8.20 1.38
CA GLU A 99 -21.41 6.76 1.30
C GLU A 99 -19.88 6.60 1.26
N PRO A 100 -19.18 6.84 2.38
CA PRO A 100 -17.72 6.94 2.38
C PRO A 100 -16.98 5.69 1.88
N TRP A 101 -17.61 4.51 1.91
CA TRP A 101 -17.06 3.29 1.32
C TRP A 101 -16.92 3.36 -0.21
N ARG A 102 -17.63 4.26 -0.89
CA ARG A 102 -17.62 4.39 -2.35
C ARG A 102 -16.50 5.33 -2.80
N VAL A 103 -15.50 4.78 -3.47
CA VAL A 103 -14.46 5.57 -4.15
C VAL A 103 -15.07 6.32 -5.35
N THR A 104 -14.76 7.60 -5.45
CA THR A 104 -15.30 8.55 -6.44
C THR A 104 -14.22 9.24 -7.26
N GLY A 105 -12.97 9.19 -6.82
CA GLY A 105 -11.85 9.79 -7.53
C GLY A 105 -10.50 9.26 -7.02
N LEU A 106 -9.51 9.40 -7.90
CA LEU A 106 -8.11 9.02 -7.69
C LEU A 106 -7.25 10.22 -8.10
N LEU A 107 -6.24 10.54 -7.30
CA LEU A 107 -5.30 11.64 -7.49
C LEU A 107 -3.90 11.12 -7.80
N ASP A 108 -3.02 12.00 -8.28
CA ASP A 108 -1.56 11.78 -8.34
C ASP A 108 -1.13 10.52 -9.11
N VAL A 109 -1.71 10.35 -10.30
CA VAL A 109 -1.45 9.23 -11.21
C VAL A 109 -0.16 9.37 -12.02
N ASP A 110 0.68 10.36 -11.72
CA ASP A 110 1.95 10.60 -12.42
C ASP A 110 3.01 9.54 -12.06
N THR A 111 2.84 8.85 -10.93
CA THR A 111 3.66 7.69 -10.53
C THR A 111 3.25 6.37 -11.22
N ALA A 112 2.15 6.38 -11.98
CA ALA A 112 1.53 5.17 -12.53
C ALA A 112 2.30 4.57 -13.72
N GLY A 113 2.20 3.26 -13.87
CA GLY A 113 2.78 2.51 -14.98
C GLY A 113 2.96 1.03 -14.68
N LEU A 114 3.75 0.33 -15.49
CA LEU A 114 4.04 -1.09 -15.28
C LEU A 114 4.90 -1.31 -14.03
N GLY A 115 4.36 -2.06 -13.07
CA GLY A 115 5.01 -2.39 -11.79
C GLY A 115 4.54 -3.73 -11.22
N HIS A 116 5.05 -4.07 -10.04
CA HIS A 116 4.68 -5.32 -9.37
C HIS A 116 3.24 -5.22 -8.82
N PRO A 117 2.37 -6.25 -9.02
CA PRO A 117 0.96 -6.19 -8.59
C PRO A 117 0.76 -5.92 -7.09
N ALA A 118 1.71 -6.33 -6.25
CA ALA A 118 1.67 -6.11 -4.81
C ALA A 118 1.95 -4.66 -4.38
N ARG A 119 2.43 -3.79 -5.28
CA ARG A 119 2.94 -2.47 -4.94
C ARG A 119 1.87 -1.57 -4.31
N ASP A 120 0.72 -1.45 -4.96
CA ASP A 120 -0.35 -0.57 -4.49
C ASP A 120 -0.93 -1.02 -3.14
N ALA A 121 -1.02 -2.33 -2.90
CA ALA A 121 -1.47 -2.87 -1.62
C ALA A 121 -0.45 -2.55 -0.51
N ALA A 122 0.83 -2.77 -0.82
CA ALA A 122 1.93 -2.51 0.11
C ALA A 122 2.04 -1.02 0.45
N ALA A 123 1.90 -0.12 -0.54
CA ALA A 123 1.92 1.32 -0.33
C ALA A 123 0.79 1.79 0.60
N LEU A 124 -0.41 1.24 0.41
CA LEU A 124 -1.58 1.54 1.22
C LEU A 124 -1.40 1.06 2.67
N VAL A 125 -0.95 -0.19 2.86
CA VAL A 125 -0.66 -0.74 4.20
C VAL A 125 0.43 0.06 4.90
N ALA A 126 1.53 0.37 4.20
CA ALA A 126 2.64 1.12 4.76
C ALA A 126 2.19 2.51 5.24
N HIS A 127 1.39 3.22 4.44
CA HIS A 127 0.84 4.51 4.82
C HIS A 127 -0.12 4.41 6.00
N LEU A 128 -0.98 3.39 6.07
CA LEU A 128 -1.84 3.18 7.22
C LEU A 128 -1.03 2.97 8.51
N VAL A 129 0.04 2.16 8.47
CA VAL A 129 0.92 1.98 9.63
C VAL A 129 1.51 3.33 10.07
N VAL A 130 2.08 4.11 9.15
CA VAL A 130 2.71 5.41 9.48
C VAL A 130 1.67 6.41 10.00
N THR A 131 0.52 6.53 9.36
CA THR A 131 -0.58 7.42 9.78
C THR A 131 -1.15 7.00 11.14
N GLY A 132 -1.26 5.70 11.40
CA GLY A 132 -1.68 5.17 12.70
C GLY A 132 -0.71 5.56 13.82
N GLN A 133 0.60 5.46 13.58
CA GLN A 133 1.61 5.93 14.53
C GLN A 133 1.54 7.43 14.77
N TRP A 134 1.32 8.23 13.72
CA TRP A 134 1.15 9.66 13.84
C TRP A 134 -0.06 10.04 14.71
N HIS A 135 -1.23 9.44 14.45
CA HIS A 135 -2.43 9.64 15.26
C HIS A 135 -2.23 9.23 16.72
N ARG A 136 -1.47 8.16 16.99
CA ARG A 136 -1.12 7.75 18.36
C ARG A 136 -0.32 8.85 19.07
N GLY A 137 0.67 9.43 18.38
CA GLY A 137 1.49 10.53 18.91
C GLY A 137 0.70 11.81 19.18
N ASP A 138 -0.35 12.08 18.40
CA ASP A 138 -1.17 13.29 18.47
C ASP A 138 -2.44 13.13 19.35
N GLY A 139 -2.59 12.01 20.06
CA GLY A 139 -3.75 11.74 20.93
C GLY A 139 -5.03 11.27 20.22
N GLY A 140 -4.97 11.02 18.91
CA GLY A 140 -6.06 10.50 18.06
C GLY A 140 -6.27 8.99 18.15
N GLY A 141 -6.45 8.44 19.35
CA GLY A 141 -6.45 6.98 19.59
C GLY A 141 -7.50 6.17 18.81
N ALA A 142 -8.63 6.76 18.42
CA ALA A 142 -9.62 6.10 17.56
C ALA A 142 -9.13 5.99 16.10
N ALA A 143 -8.56 7.06 15.56
CA ALA A 143 -7.98 7.06 14.21
C ALA A 143 -6.73 6.17 14.13
N ALA A 144 -5.91 6.13 15.18
CA ALA A 144 -4.79 5.20 15.28
C ALA A 144 -5.24 3.74 15.17
N ARG A 145 -6.25 3.35 15.97
CA ARG A 145 -6.83 1.99 15.90
C ARG A 145 -7.48 1.68 14.56
N ALA A 146 -8.12 2.67 13.94
CA ALA A 146 -8.72 2.53 12.62
C ALA A 146 -7.66 2.24 11.55
N CYS A 147 -6.52 2.93 11.59
CA CYS A 147 -5.41 2.66 10.67
C CYS A 147 -4.74 1.29 10.93
N GLU A 148 -4.75 0.83 12.18
CA GLU A 148 -4.17 -0.45 12.62
C GLU A 148 -5.14 -1.63 12.47
N GLY A 149 -6.42 -1.36 12.19
CA GLY A 149 -7.47 -2.35 12.03
C GLY A 149 -7.15 -3.39 10.95
N GLY A 150 -7.51 -4.64 11.21
CA GLY A 150 -7.02 -5.84 10.50
C GLY A 150 -7.51 -6.06 9.07
N LEU A 151 -8.22 -5.10 8.48
CA LEU A 151 -8.94 -5.28 7.22
C LEU A 151 -8.01 -5.35 5.99
N PHE A 152 -6.87 -4.63 6.02
CA PHE A 152 -5.91 -4.66 4.91
C PHE A 152 -5.03 -5.92 4.88
N LEU A 153 -4.73 -6.52 6.04
CA LEU A 153 -3.92 -7.75 6.09
C LEU A 153 -4.72 -8.99 5.70
N GLN A 154 -6.03 -9.03 5.99
CA GLN A 154 -6.88 -10.16 5.61
C GLN A 154 -7.19 -10.18 4.11
N SER A 155 -7.51 -9.04 3.49
CA SER A 155 -7.83 -8.98 2.05
C SER A 155 -6.62 -9.26 1.13
N VAL A 156 -5.42 -8.87 1.55
CA VAL A 156 -4.15 -9.27 0.91
C VAL A 156 -3.90 -10.78 1.07
N SER A 157 -4.36 -11.40 2.17
CA SER A 157 -4.23 -12.85 2.41
C SER A 157 -5.31 -13.69 1.69
N TYR A 158 -6.49 -13.13 1.39
CA TYR A 158 -7.63 -13.82 0.77
C TYR A 158 -7.64 -13.79 -0.78
N GLY A 159 -6.54 -13.35 -1.42
CA GLY A 159 -6.38 -13.46 -2.88
C GLY A 159 -7.28 -12.54 -3.71
N GLY A 160 -7.84 -11.48 -3.11
CA GLY A 160 -8.74 -10.55 -3.81
C GLY A 160 -8.00 -9.48 -4.63
N TRP A 161 -6.82 -9.04 -4.19
CA TRP A 161 -5.97 -8.13 -4.96
C TRP A 161 -5.26 -8.89 -6.09
N PRO A 162 -4.95 -8.23 -7.23
CA PRO A 162 -4.32 -8.88 -8.40
C PRO A 162 -2.88 -9.41 -8.16
N CYS A 163 -2.43 -9.50 -6.91
CA CYS A 163 -1.33 -10.38 -6.52
C CYS A 163 -1.73 -11.81 -6.89
N GLY A 164 -1.13 -12.33 -7.96
CA GLY A 164 -1.57 -13.57 -8.60
C GLY A 164 -1.90 -14.70 -7.63
N ALA A 165 -3.02 -15.37 -7.88
CA ALA A 165 -3.23 -16.73 -7.43
C ALA A 165 -2.18 -17.61 -8.12
N VAL A 166 -1.04 -17.82 -7.47
CA VAL A 166 -0.10 -18.89 -7.81
C VAL A 166 -0.46 -20.08 -6.94
N SER A 167 -1.35 -20.92 -7.47
CA SER A 167 -1.48 -22.32 -7.06
C SER A 167 -0.37 -23.14 -7.70
#